data_AF-A0A7Y2BJC8-F1
#
_entry.id   AF-A0A7Y2BJC8-F1
#
_cell.length_a   1.000
_cell.length_b   1.000
_cell.length_c   1.000
_cell.angle_alpha   90.00
_cell.angle_beta   90.00
_cell.angle_gamma   90.00
#
_symmetry.space_group_name_H-M   'P 1'
#
loop_
_entity.id
_entity.type
_entity.pdbx_description
1 polymer ?
#
loop_
_entity_poly.entity_id
_entity_poly.type
_entity_poly.pdbx_seq_one_letter_code
_entity_poly.pdbx_strand_id
1 'polypeptide(L)'
;MIFRYDVVPELPTSYIEAPTPEQLWSALDSQCLDALPGCDVLSIPHSSNFSRGLMFEPSNADGSALSKEDAAFRAAMEPLVEIHQHKGSSECKLGVLTNDEDCAFETYEKAAILDPPIPGVFVPPLSFVRNGLLEGLVQDEAVGANPFELGFIGASDTHNATAGATHEADYRETGHIGGLDWEPRRLLRFLAASGIESNGGGLAIVWAEENSRDAIFDALERREVYATSGTRPTLRLFGGWDIPSDACDSQNAVEVADQSGVPMGATLPARPNAASGGPRFFISAQQDPGSEGEPGMALERVQIIKGWVDAEGNPQEKVFNVAGGDRAADVDIRTCEPSGQGYASLCTVWADPEFVPEERAFYYARILENPVCRWSTLLCNELGVDCADIANVPADFAECCSPSIEDQRVIKERAWSSPIWYRPETP
;
A
#
# COMPACT_ATOMS: atom_id res chain seq x y z
N MET A 1 -15.83 -0.29 4.97
CA MET A 1 -16.61 0.93 5.31
C MET A 1 -16.19 1.38 6.70
N ILE A 2 -15.98 2.68 6.91
CA ILE A 2 -15.66 3.28 8.20
C ILE A 2 -16.64 4.43 8.41
N PHE A 3 -17.32 4.43 9.56
CA PHE A 3 -18.22 5.52 9.95
C PHE A 3 -17.52 6.47 10.91
N ARG A 4 -17.74 7.78 10.73
CA ARG A 4 -17.18 8.83 11.60
C ARG A 4 -17.62 8.64 13.06
N TYR A 5 -18.87 8.25 13.28
CA TYR A 5 -19.46 8.11 14.61
C TYR A 5 -20.25 6.81 14.80
N ASP A 6 -20.95 6.72 15.93
CA ASP A 6 -21.92 5.68 16.26
C ASP A 6 -23.31 5.92 15.64
N VAL A 7 -23.54 7.10 15.05
CA VAL A 7 -24.70 7.36 14.19
C VAL A 7 -24.48 6.64 12.87
N VAL A 8 -25.15 5.50 12.70
CA VAL A 8 -25.02 4.61 11.55
C VAL A 8 -26.39 4.05 11.12
N PRO A 9 -26.54 3.54 9.88
CA PRO A 9 -27.74 2.82 9.46
C PRO A 9 -28.09 1.66 10.41
N GLU A 10 -29.38 1.37 10.57
CA GLU A 10 -29.85 0.30 11.48
C GLU A 10 -29.32 -1.09 11.09
N LEU A 11 -29.15 -1.33 9.79
CA LEU A 11 -28.59 -2.56 9.24
C LEU A 11 -27.43 -2.23 8.29
N PRO A 12 -26.36 -3.03 8.29
CA PRO A 12 -25.27 -2.85 7.33
C PRO A 12 -25.74 -3.23 5.92
N THR A 13 -25.37 -2.42 4.93
CA THR A 13 -25.58 -2.77 3.52
C THR A 13 -24.78 -4.01 3.16
N SER A 14 -25.47 -5.06 2.69
CA SER A 14 -24.84 -6.32 2.30
C SER A 14 -24.64 -6.42 0.78
N TYR A 15 -23.71 -7.29 0.36
CA TYR A 15 -23.54 -7.64 -1.06
C TYR A 15 -24.83 -8.20 -1.71
N ILE A 16 -25.74 -8.77 -0.91
CA ILE A 16 -27.02 -9.30 -1.43
C ILE A 16 -27.93 -8.15 -1.89
N GLU A 17 -27.91 -7.02 -1.19
CA GLU A 17 -28.73 -5.84 -1.48
C GLU A 17 -28.05 -4.90 -2.47
N ALA A 18 -26.72 -4.81 -2.39
CA ALA A 18 -25.88 -3.97 -3.23
C ALA A 18 -24.73 -4.80 -3.83
N PRO A 19 -24.99 -5.62 -4.87
CA PRO A 19 -23.98 -6.46 -5.50
C PRO A 19 -22.95 -5.71 -6.34
N THR A 20 -23.13 -4.40 -6.61
CA THR A 20 -22.15 -3.57 -7.32
C THR A 20 -21.63 -2.43 -6.43
N PRO A 21 -20.42 -1.89 -6.73
CA PRO A 21 -19.88 -0.75 -6.00
C PRO A 21 -20.83 0.47 -6.02
N GLU A 22 -21.41 0.79 -7.17
CA GLU A 22 -22.31 1.94 -7.32
C GLU A 22 -23.58 1.79 -6.47
N GLN A 23 -24.10 0.57 -6.35
CA GLN A 23 -25.23 0.28 -5.48
C GLN A 23 -24.85 0.39 -4.00
N LEU A 24 -23.63 -0.01 -3.62
CA LEU A 24 -23.13 0.15 -2.26
C LEU A 24 -23.00 1.63 -1.92
N TRP A 25 -22.35 2.40 -2.79
CA TRP A 25 -22.17 3.84 -2.60
C TRP A 25 -23.52 4.57 -2.55
N SER A 26 -24.44 4.26 -3.45
CA SER A 26 -25.79 4.85 -3.45
C SER A 26 -26.58 4.49 -2.19
N ALA A 27 -26.39 3.27 -1.65
CA ALA A 27 -27.01 2.86 -0.39
C ALA A 27 -26.41 3.63 0.80
N LEU A 28 -25.08 3.80 0.84
CA LEU A 28 -24.40 4.58 1.88
C LEU A 28 -24.81 6.05 1.83
N ASP A 29 -24.84 6.66 0.65
CA ASP A 29 -25.29 8.03 0.44
C ASP A 29 -26.72 8.22 0.94
N SER A 30 -27.66 7.43 0.44
CA SER A 30 -29.08 7.57 0.78
C SER A 30 -29.42 7.18 2.23
N GLN A 31 -28.76 6.18 2.82
CA GLN A 31 -29.11 5.64 4.14
C GLN A 31 -28.29 6.26 5.29
N CYS A 32 -27.11 6.80 5.01
CA CYS A 32 -26.25 7.45 5.98
C CYS A 32 -26.22 8.96 5.74
N LEU A 33 -25.57 9.41 4.67
CA LEU A 33 -25.27 10.84 4.44
C LEU A 33 -26.54 11.69 4.35
N ASP A 34 -27.55 11.23 3.62
CA ASP A 34 -28.81 11.95 3.42
C ASP A 34 -29.83 11.73 4.55
N ALA A 35 -30.02 10.48 4.96
CA ALA A 35 -31.13 10.12 5.85
C ALA A 35 -30.85 10.34 7.34
N LEU A 36 -29.58 10.35 7.76
CA LEU A 36 -29.19 10.36 9.17
C LEU A 36 -28.31 11.58 9.48
N PRO A 37 -28.87 12.65 10.05
CA PRO A 37 -28.08 13.80 10.48
C PRO A 37 -26.94 13.40 11.42
N GLY A 38 -25.70 13.67 11.01
CA GLY A 38 -24.48 13.32 11.75
C GLY A 38 -23.90 11.95 11.42
N CYS A 39 -24.49 11.20 10.47
CA CYS A 39 -23.87 10.03 9.88
C CYS A 39 -22.92 10.48 8.77
N ASP A 40 -21.70 9.95 8.82
CA ASP A 40 -20.67 10.20 7.82
C ASP A 40 -19.87 8.91 7.63
N VAL A 41 -19.53 8.59 6.39
CA VAL A 41 -19.02 7.28 6.00
C VAL A 41 -18.10 7.37 4.80
N LEU A 42 -17.04 6.58 4.84
CA LEU A 42 -16.20 6.29 3.69
C LEU A 42 -16.11 4.77 3.46
N SER A 43 -15.91 4.38 2.21
CA SER A 43 -15.60 3.01 1.81
C SER A 43 -14.13 2.88 1.44
N ILE A 44 -13.55 1.71 1.68
CA ILE A 44 -12.16 1.42 1.39
C ILE A 44 -12.15 0.05 0.72
N PRO A 45 -11.96 -0.02 -0.61
CA PRO A 45 -11.79 -1.29 -1.29
C PRO A 45 -10.48 -1.95 -0.89
N HIS A 46 -10.47 -3.28 -0.93
CA HIS A 46 -9.32 -4.09 -0.52
C HIS A 46 -9.10 -5.30 -1.43
N SER A 47 -7.91 -5.90 -1.34
CA SER A 47 -7.54 -7.10 -2.11
C SER A 47 -7.66 -6.91 -3.64
N SER A 48 -7.20 -5.76 -4.15
CA SER A 48 -7.27 -5.45 -5.59
C SER A 48 -6.52 -6.48 -6.43
N ASN A 49 -5.42 -7.04 -5.89
CA ASN A 49 -4.61 -8.08 -6.52
C ASN A 49 -5.41 -9.32 -6.95
N PHE A 50 -6.58 -9.56 -6.36
CA PHE A 50 -7.49 -10.67 -6.71
C PHE A 50 -8.79 -10.22 -7.38
N SER A 51 -8.86 -8.96 -7.83
CA SER A 51 -10.07 -8.38 -8.44
C SER A 51 -10.28 -8.76 -9.91
N ARG A 52 -9.30 -9.42 -10.55
CA ARG A 52 -9.29 -9.67 -12.00
C ARG A 52 -9.40 -8.39 -12.84
N GLY A 53 -8.86 -7.28 -12.34
CA GLY A 53 -8.90 -5.99 -13.01
C GLY A 53 -10.19 -5.20 -12.80
N LEU A 54 -11.22 -5.80 -12.19
CA LEU A 54 -12.54 -5.18 -12.04
C LEU A 54 -12.52 -4.00 -11.06
N MET A 55 -11.58 -3.99 -10.11
CA MET A 55 -11.53 -2.93 -9.09
C MET A 55 -11.22 -1.57 -9.72
N PHE A 56 -10.29 -1.51 -10.66
CA PHE A 56 -9.89 -0.25 -11.32
C PHE A 56 -10.39 -0.17 -12.76
N GLU A 57 -11.48 -0.87 -13.09
CA GLU A 57 -12.06 -0.80 -14.44
C GLU A 57 -12.66 0.59 -14.70
N PRO A 58 -12.35 1.23 -15.84
CA PRO A 58 -12.87 2.55 -16.20
C PRO A 58 -14.28 2.49 -16.80
N SER A 59 -15.14 1.64 -16.25
CA SER A 59 -16.54 1.52 -16.66
C SER A 59 -17.43 1.27 -15.45
N ASN A 60 -18.70 1.63 -15.58
CA ASN A 60 -19.72 1.27 -14.60
C ASN A 60 -19.98 -0.24 -14.64
N ALA A 61 -20.52 -0.81 -13.56
CA ALA A 61 -20.82 -2.25 -13.47
C ALA A 61 -21.77 -2.78 -14.56
N ASP A 62 -22.55 -1.92 -15.23
CA ASP A 62 -23.41 -2.27 -16.37
C ASP A 62 -22.68 -2.21 -17.74
N GLY A 63 -21.40 -1.88 -17.75
CA GLY A 63 -20.54 -1.73 -18.92
C GLY A 63 -20.65 -0.37 -19.63
N SER A 64 -21.41 0.58 -19.08
CA SER A 64 -21.42 1.95 -19.60
C SER A 64 -20.12 2.70 -19.26
N ALA A 65 -19.75 3.66 -20.11
CA ALA A 65 -18.58 4.49 -19.86
C ALA A 65 -18.82 5.40 -18.65
N LEU A 66 -17.77 5.64 -17.85
CA LEU A 66 -17.83 6.57 -16.73
C LEU A 66 -18.17 7.98 -17.21
N SER A 67 -19.13 8.62 -16.56
CA SER A 67 -19.33 10.07 -16.63
C SER A 67 -18.40 10.81 -15.66
N LYS A 68 -18.34 12.14 -15.79
CA LYS A 68 -17.63 12.98 -14.81
C LYS A 68 -18.23 12.81 -13.42
N GLU A 69 -19.55 12.70 -13.36
CA GLU A 69 -20.32 12.52 -12.13
C GLU A 69 -20.04 11.15 -11.50
N ASP A 70 -19.98 10.08 -12.28
CA ASP A 70 -19.65 8.73 -11.79
C ASP A 70 -18.23 8.71 -11.19
N ALA A 71 -17.27 9.30 -11.90
CA ALA A 71 -15.88 9.36 -11.46
C ALA A 71 -15.72 10.18 -10.17
N ALA A 72 -16.38 11.35 -10.09
CA ALA A 72 -16.37 12.18 -8.89
C ALA A 72 -17.07 11.51 -7.70
N PHE A 73 -18.18 10.81 -7.94
CA PHE A 73 -18.91 10.09 -6.91
C PHE A 73 -18.07 8.96 -6.31
N ARG A 74 -17.41 8.18 -7.17
CA ARG A 74 -16.47 7.15 -6.72
C ARG A 74 -15.33 7.72 -5.88
N ALA A 75 -14.68 8.77 -6.37
CA ALA A 75 -13.55 9.39 -5.66
C ALA A 75 -13.94 9.93 -4.28
N ALA A 76 -15.17 10.43 -4.12
CA ALA A 76 -15.69 10.89 -2.84
C ALA A 76 -15.99 9.71 -1.88
N MET A 77 -16.50 8.59 -2.39
CA MET A 77 -16.90 7.44 -1.57
C MET A 77 -15.74 6.49 -1.24
N GLU A 78 -14.71 6.44 -2.08
CA GLU A 78 -13.51 5.60 -1.94
C GLU A 78 -12.24 6.47 -1.94
N PRO A 79 -11.99 7.31 -0.92
CA PRO A 79 -10.79 8.14 -0.89
C PRO A 79 -9.51 7.32 -0.67
N LEU A 80 -9.62 6.11 -0.12
CA LEU A 80 -8.50 5.26 0.28
C LEU A 80 -8.60 3.88 -0.37
N VAL A 81 -7.46 3.21 -0.55
CA VAL A 81 -7.38 1.81 -0.95
C VAL A 81 -6.42 1.05 -0.04
N GLU A 82 -6.77 -0.20 0.25
CA GLU A 82 -5.84 -1.12 0.91
C GLU A 82 -4.78 -1.62 -0.07
N ILE A 83 -3.56 -1.12 0.06
CA ILE A 83 -2.44 -1.48 -0.82
C ILE A 83 -1.73 -2.76 -0.37
N HIS A 84 -1.89 -3.16 0.90
CA HIS A 84 -1.26 -4.36 1.45
C HIS A 84 -2.05 -4.98 2.60
N GLN A 85 -2.19 -6.30 2.58
CA GLN A 85 -2.86 -7.09 3.61
C GLN A 85 -2.36 -8.54 3.62
N HIS A 86 -2.79 -9.39 4.56
CA HIS A 86 -2.29 -10.77 4.69
C HIS A 86 -2.42 -11.64 3.42
N LYS A 87 -3.27 -11.23 2.47
CA LYS A 87 -3.49 -11.80 1.14
C LYS A 87 -2.59 -11.13 0.10
N GLY A 88 -1.49 -10.52 0.51
CA GLY A 88 -0.41 -10.02 -0.31
C GLY A 88 -0.40 -8.52 -0.58
N SER A 89 0.60 -8.14 -1.38
CA SER A 89 0.75 -6.79 -1.91
C SER A 89 -0.15 -6.56 -3.12
N SER A 90 -0.86 -5.43 -3.07
CA SER A 90 -1.67 -4.89 -4.17
C SER A 90 -1.01 -3.70 -4.87
N GLU A 91 0.19 -3.28 -4.45
CA GLU A 91 0.92 -2.14 -5.07
C GLU A 91 1.11 -2.36 -6.58
N CYS A 92 1.78 -3.46 -6.95
CA CYS A 92 2.23 -3.79 -8.30
C CYS A 92 2.68 -5.26 -8.37
N LYS A 93 2.91 -5.77 -9.58
CA LYS A 93 3.50 -7.10 -9.81
C LYS A 93 4.51 -7.06 -10.95
N LEU A 94 5.71 -7.56 -10.70
CA LEU A 94 6.77 -7.63 -11.71
C LEU A 94 6.26 -8.34 -12.98
N GLY A 95 6.48 -7.72 -14.14
CA GLY A 95 6.01 -8.22 -15.43
C GLY A 95 4.58 -7.84 -15.80
N VAL A 96 3.84 -7.16 -14.91
CA VAL A 96 2.50 -6.62 -15.17
C VAL A 96 2.59 -5.11 -15.36
N LEU A 97 3.00 -4.70 -16.57
CA LEU A 97 3.26 -3.30 -16.97
C LEU A 97 4.39 -2.59 -16.18
N THR A 98 5.09 -3.29 -15.31
CA THR A 98 6.23 -2.78 -14.56
C THR A 98 7.45 -3.71 -14.64
N ASN A 99 8.64 -3.11 -14.64
CA ASN A 99 9.92 -3.81 -14.50
C ASN A 99 10.58 -3.55 -13.13
N ASP A 100 9.86 -2.95 -12.19
CA ASP A 100 10.33 -2.71 -10.83
C ASP A 100 10.46 -4.05 -10.07
N GLU A 101 11.69 -4.46 -9.79
CA GLU A 101 11.99 -5.75 -9.12
C GLU A 101 11.39 -5.82 -7.71
N ASP A 102 11.21 -4.67 -7.04
CA ASP A 102 10.59 -4.62 -5.72
C ASP A 102 9.08 -4.95 -5.76
N CYS A 103 8.47 -5.01 -6.96
CA CYS A 103 7.10 -5.50 -7.18
C CYS A 103 6.97 -7.04 -7.13
N ALA A 104 8.05 -7.77 -6.81
CA ALA A 104 7.97 -9.20 -6.51
C ALA A 104 7.49 -9.49 -5.07
N PHE A 105 7.38 -8.46 -4.23
CA PHE A 105 7.04 -8.57 -2.80
C PHE A 105 5.61 -9.06 -2.55
N GLU A 106 5.49 -10.18 -1.82
CA GLU A 106 4.21 -10.73 -1.35
C GLU A 106 3.15 -10.81 -2.48
N THR A 107 3.56 -11.22 -3.68
CA THR A 107 2.68 -11.40 -4.84
C THR A 107 2.43 -12.89 -5.13
N TYR A 108 1.35 -13.17 -5.86
CA TYR A 108 0.94 -14.54 -6.18
C TYR A 108 0.80 -14.76 -7.68
N GLU A 109 0.91 -16.03 -8.07
CA GLU A 109 0.64 -16.52 -9.41
C GLU A 109 -0.83 -16.97 -9.53
N LYS A 110 -1.79 -16.10 -9.17
CA LYS A 110 -3.23 -16.34 -9.32
C LYS A 110 -4.00 -15.05 -9.55
N ALA A 111 -5.12 -15.13 -10.28
CA ALA A 111 -5.94 -13.97 -10.64
C ALA A 111 -7.13 -13.74 -9.70
N ALA A 112 -7.57 -14.76 -8.96
CA ALA A 112 -8.56 -14.64 -7.89
C ALA A 112 -8.14 -15.44 -6.67
N ILE A 113 -8.70 -15.08 -5.53
CA ILE A 113 -8.31 -15.58 -4.21
C ILE A 113 -8.43 -17.10 -4.05
N LEU A 114 -9.47 -17.70 -4.63
CA LEU A 114 -9.76 -19.14 -4.58
C LEU A 114 -9.13 -19.92 -5.74
N ASP A 115 -8.54 -19.25 -6.73
CA ASP A 115 -7.89 -19.93 -7.85
C ASP A 115 -6.59 -20.59 -7.34
N PRO A 116 -6.24 -21.79 -7.83
CA PRO A 116 -4.94 -22.38 -7.51
C PRO A 116 -3.81 -21.52 -8.13
N PRO A 117 -2.63 -21.46 -7.49
CA PRO A 117 -1.48 -20.79 -8.09
C PRO A 117 -1.03 -21.55 -9.34
N ILE A 118 -0.90 -20.83 -10.46
CA ILE A 118 -0.49 -21.37 -11.76
C ILE A 118 0.65 -20.48 -12.29
N PRO A 119 1.89 -21.01 -12.42
CA PRO A 119 3.01 -20.23 -12.93
C PRO A 119 2.71 -19.59 -14.29
N GLY A 120 2.94 -18.27 -14.40
CA GLY A 120 2.74 -17.52 -15.65
C GLY A 120 1.26 -17.28 -15.98
N VAL A 121 0.37 -17.38 -14.98
CA VAL A 121 -1.04 -17.00 -15.15
C VAL A 121 -1.12 -15.54 -15.60
N PHE A 122 -2.05 -15.26 -16.52
CA PHE A 122 -2.36 -13.88 -16.88
C PHE A 122 -3.08 -13.19 -15.73
N VAL A 123 -2.48 -12.14 -15.20
CA VAL A 123 -3.11 -11.24 -14.22
C VAL A 123 -3.42 -9.92 -14.92
N PRO A 124 -4.70 -9.49 -14.97
CA PRO A 124 -5.07 -8.22 -15.59
C PRO A 124 -4.34 -7.04 -14.92
N PRO A 125 -3.78 -6.08 -15.68
CA PRO A 125 -3.01 -4.98 -15.10
C PRO A 125 -3.74 -4.15 -14.05
N LEU A 126 -5.02 -3.87 -14.27
CA LEU A 126 -5.89 -3.13 -13.35
C LEU A 126 -6.24 -3.91 -12.06
N SER A 127 -5.54 -5.01 -11.77
CA SER A 127 -5.57 -5.67 -10.46
C SER A 127 -4.63 -4.99 -9.46
N PHE A 128 -3.74 -4.10 -9.90
CA PHE A 128 -2.75 -3.46 -9.04
C PHE A 128 -3.00 -1.96 -8.90
N VAL A 129 -2.84 -1.46 -7.67
CA VAL A 129 -3.11 -0.07 -7.30
C VAL A 129 -2.33 0.88 -8.18
N ARG A 130 -1.03 0.64 -8.42
CA ARG A 130 -0.20 1.53 -9.24
C ARG A 130 -0.74 1.70 -10.67
N ASN A 131 -1.27 0.63 -11.26
CA ASN A 131 -1.92 0.68 -12.57
C ASN A 131 -3.29 1.38 -12.49
N GLY A 132 -4.03 1.21 -11.39
CA GLY A 132 -5.27 1.95 -11.13
C GLY A 132 -5.06 3.46 -11.01
N LEU A 133 -3.98 3.91 -10.35
CA LEU A 133 -3.64 5.33 -10.27
C LEU A 133 -3.32 5.92 -11.65
N LEU A 134 -2.59 5.17 -12.48
CA LEU A 134 -2.30 5.56 -13.87
C LEU A 134 -3.57 5.65 -14.71
N GLU A 135 -4.47 4.66 -14.60
CA GLU A 135 -5.79 4.71 -15.23
C GLU A 135 -6.59 5.93 -14.73
N GLY A 136 -6.45 6.28 -13.46
CA GLY A 136 -7.08 7.48 -12.87
C GLY A 136 -6.67 8.78 -13.55
N LEU A 137 -5.38 8.91 -13.91
CA LEU A 137 -4.89 10.06 -14.68
C LEU A 137 -5.47 10.09 -16.10
N VAL A 138 -5.60 8.93 -16.74
CA VAL A 138 -6.23 8.80 -18.07
C VAL A 138 -7.71 9.23 -18.00
N GLN A 139 -8.44 8.81 -16.97
CA GLN A 139 -9.83 9.21 -16.78
C GLN A 139 -9.98 10.70 -16.44
N ASP A 140 -9.07 11.30 -15.67
CA ASP A 140 -9.08 12.74 -15.42
C ASP A 140 -8.94 13.57 -16.71
N GLU A 141 -8.18 13.08 -17.68
CA GLU A 141 -8.10 13.70 -18.99
C GLU A 141 -9.34 13.43 -19.85
N ALA A 142 -9.86 12.21 -19.83
CA ALA A 142 -10.97 11.79 -20.69
C ALA A 142 -12.33 12.38 -20.27
N VAL A 143 -12.63 12.38 -18.96
CA VAL A 143 -13.95 12.77 -18.41
C VAL A 143 -13.88 13.97 -17.45
N GLY A 144 -12.67 14.43 -17.11
CA GLY A 144 -12.47 15.62 -16.29
C GLY A 144 -12.56 15.40 -14.78
N ALA A 145 -12.55 14.14 -14.33
CA ALA A 145 -12.46 13.74 -12.93
C ALA A 145 -11.70 12.41 -12.80
N ASN A 146 -10.90 12.27 -11.73
CA ASN A 146 -10.13 11.07 -11.44
C ASN A 146 -10.92 10.14 -10.49
N PRO A 147 -11.43 8.98 -10.95
CA PRO A 147 -12.12 8.02 -10.09
C PRO A 147 -11.20 7.28 -9.11
N PHE A 148 -9.88 7.32 -9.36
CA PHE A 148 -8.84 6.60 -8.63
C PHE A 148 -7.85 7.56 -7.98
N GLU A 149 -8.31 8.73 -7.54
CA GLU A 149 -7.51 9.65 -6.73
C GLU A 149 -7.39 9.11 -5.29
N LEU A 150 -6.65 8.02 -5.12
CA LEU A 150 -6.63 7.21 -3.90
C LEU A 150 -5.46 7.56 -2.98
N GLY A 151 -5.69 7.51 -1.67
CA GLY A 151 -4.65 7.35 -0.65
C GLY A 151 -4.47 5.89 -0.23
N PHE A 152 -3.41 5.60 0.52
CA PHE A 152 -3.04 4.21 0.85
C PHE A 152 -3.21 3.88 2.33
N ILE A 153 -3.77 2.70 2.58
CA ILE A 153 -3.75 2.05 3.89
C ILE A 153 -3.22 0.61 3.77
N GLY A 154 -2.73 0.08 4.89
CA GLY A 154 -2.50 -1.35 5.06
C GLY A 154 -3.43 -1.89 6.14
N ALA A 155 -3.75 -3.19 6.09
CA ALA A 155 -4.47 -3.83 7.17
C ALA A 155 -4.01 -5.29 7.38
N SER A 156 -4.19 -5.81 8.59
CA SER A 156 -3.92 -7.22 8.88
C SER A 156 -4.99 -8.14 8.31
N ASP A 157 -6.25 -7.66 8.29
CA ASP A 157 -7.46 -8.48 8.12
C ASP A 157 -7.43 -9.73 9.02
N THR A 158 -7.02 -9.52 10.26
CA THR A 158 -7.01 -10.58 11.26
C THR A 158 -8.45 -10.97 11.63
N HIS A 159 -8.81 -12.23 11.46
CA HIS A 159 -10.06 -12.81 11.96
C HIS A 159 -9.94 -13.27 13.42
N ASN A 160 -8.79 -13.03 14.07
CA ASN A 160 -8.51 -13.37 15.46
C ASN A 160 -8.84 -12.23 16.44
N ALA A 161 -9.30 -11.07 15.94
CA ALA A 161 -9.46 -9.84 16.72
C ALA A 161 -8.17 -9.40 17.45
N THR A 162 -7.01 -9.72 16.87
CA THR A 162 -5.67 -9.39 17.38
C THR A 162 -5.08 -8.21 16.61
N ALA A 163 -5.52 -6.99 16.93
CA ALA A 163 -5.08 -5.80 16.22
C ALA A 163 -3.55 -5.61 16.31
N GLY A 164 -2.90 -5.48 15.16
CA GLY A 164 -1.49 -5.11 15.06
C GLY A 164 -0.48 -6.24 15.26
N ALA A 165 -0.91 -7.52 15.23
CA ALA A 165 -0.05 -8.71 15.20
C ALA A 165 0.52 -8.95 13.78
N THR A 166 1.16 -7.94 13.23
CA THR A 166 1.61 -7.89 11.82
C THR A 166 3.09 -8.20 11.65
N HIS A 167 3.86 -8.19 12.73
CA HIS A 167 5.29 -8.53 12.67
C HIS A 167 5.47 -10.02 12.37
N GLU A 168 6.49 -10.37 11.59
CA GLU A 168 6.73 -11.76 11.17
C GLU A 168 6.87 -12.72 12.36
N ALA A 169 7.42 -12.25 13.49
CA ALA A 169 7.53 -13.02 14.73
C ALA A 169 6.20 -13.23 15.47
N ASP A 170 5.25 -12.28 15.36
CA ASP A 170 3.92 -12.42 15.94
C ASP A 170 3.05 -13.32 15.06
N TYR A 171 3.06 -13.09 13.74
CA TYR A 171 2.22 -13.81 12.80
C TYR A 171 2.55 -15.33 12.78
N ARG A 172 3.83 -15.71 12.89
CA ARG A 172 4.22 -17.14 12.95
C ARG A 172 3.61 -17.89 14.14
N GLU A 173 3.26 -17.19 15.22
CA GLU A 173 2.69 -17.76 16.44
C GLU A 173 1.15 -17.84 16.40
N THR A 174 0.49 -16.88 15.74
CA THR A 174 -0.97 -16.74 15.84
C THR A 174 -1.73 -17.03 14.56
N GLY A 175 -1.12 -16.82 13.39
CA GLY A 175 -1.84 -16.67 12.14
C GLY A 175 -2.94 -15.61 12.24
N HIS A 176 -3.92 -15.67 11.34
CA HIS A 176 -5.04 -14.71 11.27
C HIS A 176 -6.43 -15.33 11.20
N ILE A 177 -6.60 -16.63 10.96
CA ILE A 177 -7.92 -17.26 10.69
C ILE A 177 -8.29 -18.33 11.74
N GLY A 178 -7.78 -18.15 12.95
CA GLY A 178 -8.12 -18.91 14.15
C GLY A 178 -8.00 -20.41 13.94
N GLY A 179 -9.12 -21.12 13.99
CA GLY A 179 -9.14 -22.58 13.87
C GLY A 179 -8.46 -23.12 12.60
N LEU A 180 -8.32 -22.32 11.54
CA LEU A 180 -7.71 -22.77 10.29
C LEU A 180 -6.18 -22.70 10.28
N ASP A 181 -5.55 -21.87 11.11
CA ASP A 181 -4.10 -21.60 11.05
C ASP A 181 -3.41 -21.45 12.42
N TRP A 182 -4.10 -21.67 13.53
CA TRP A 182 -3.54 -21.52 14.89
C TRP A 182 -2.40 -22.47 15.29
N GLU A 183 -2.17 -23.58 14.55
CA GLU A 183 -1.09 -24.53 14.86
C GLU A 183 -0.07 -24.58 13.71
N PRO A 184 1.24 -24.75 13.98
CA PRO A 184 2.29 -24.63 12.96
C PRO A 184 2.08 -25.44 11.68
N ARG A 185 1.63 -26.69 11.79
CA ARG A 185 1.35 -27.55 10.63
C ARG A 185 0.20 -27.06 9.74
N ARG A 186 -0.69 -26.22 10.26
CA ARG A 186 -1.78 -25.64 9.47
C ARG A 186 -1.34 -24.34 8.83
N LEU A 187 -0.67 -23.49 9.61
CA LEU A 187 -0.11 -22.24 9.12
C LEU A 187 0.90 -22.49 7.97
N LEU A 188 1.73 -23.52 8.08
CA LEU A 188 2.68 -23.89 7.02
C LEU A 188 2.06 -24.64 5.83
N ARG A 189 0.76 -24.95 5.83
CA ARG A 189 0.13 -25.57 4.66
C ARG A 189 -0.40 -24.51 3.71
N PHE A 190 -0.49 -24.86 2.43
CA PHE A 190 -1.25 -24.07 1.49
C PHE A 190 -2.73 -24.04 1.90
N LEU A 191 -3.27 -22.83 2.06
CA LEU A 191 -4.68 -22.60 2.33
C LEU A 191 -5.08 -21.33 1.56
N ALA A 192 -6.10 -21.40 0.72
CA ALA A 192 -6.53 -20.23 -0.04
C ALA A 192 -6.87 -19.07 0.92
N ALA A 193 -6.26 -17.90 0.68
CA ALA A 193 -6.38 -16.70 1.51
C ALA A 193 -5.71 -16.78 2.90
N SER A 194 -4.85 -17.77 3.15
CA SER A 194 -4.19 -18.00 4.44
C SER A 194 -2.98 -18.93 4.31
N GLY A 195 -2.53 -19.50 5.41
CA GLY A 195 -1.47 -20.51 5.42
C GLY A 195 -0.15 -19.96 4.88
N ILE A 196 0.64 -20.82 4.24
CA ILE A 196 2.03 -20.49 3.87
C ILE A 196 2.12 -19.39 2.80
N GLU A 197 1.06 -19.19 2.01
CA GLU A 197 1.00 -18.10 1.04
C GLU A 197 0.74 -16.74 1.69
N SER A 198 0.08 -16.68 2.85
CA SER A 198 -0.24 -15.41 3.52
C SER A 198 0.92 -14.83 4.33
N ASN A 199 0.81 -13.55 4.69
CA ASN A 199 1.78 -12.80 5.50
C ASN A 199 1.13 -12.09 6.69
N GLY A 200 1.92 -11.38 7.50
CA GLY A 200 1.46 -10.63 8.66
C GLY A 200 0.51 -9.48 8.35
N GLY A 201 0.38 -9.06 7.09
CA GLY A 201 -0.47 -7.96 6.66
C GLY A 201 0.03 -6.59 7.14
N GLY A 202 -0.70 -5.54 6.76
CA GLY A 202 -0.22 -4.17 6.92
C GLY A 202 -0.82 -3.41 8.10
N LEU A 203 -0.32 -2.18 8.29
CA LEU A 203 -0.88 -1.19 9.20
C LEU A 203 -1.27 0.08 8.45
N ALA A 204 -2.35 0.70 8.89
CA ALA A 204 -2.76 2.04 8.48
C ALA A 204 -2.22 3.05 9.49
N ILE A 205 -1.41 4.00 9.03
CA ILE A 205 -0.88 5.06 9.88
C ILE A 205 -1.46 6.40 9.43
N VAL A 206 -2.21 7.03 10.33
CA VAL A 206 -3.01 8.22 10.05
C VAL A 206 -2.36 9.44 10.70
N TRP A 207 -2.02 10.45 9.90
CA TRP A 207 -1.53 11.73 10.42
C TRP A 207 -2.71 12.65 10.77
N ALA A 208 -3.15 12.52 12.03
CA ALA A 208 -4.21 13.35 12.59
C ALA A 208 -3.64 14.44 13.52
N GLU A 209 -4.34 15.57 13.62
CA GLU A 209 -3.97 16.68 14.52
C GLU A 209 -4.00 16.25 16.01
N GLU A 210 -4.93 15.35 16.33
CA GLU A 210 -5.10 14.78 17.67
C GLU A 210 -5.69 13.36 17.60
N ASN A 211 -5.65 12.63 18.72
CA ASN A 211 -6.23 11.30 18.83
C ASN A 211 -7.73 11.37 19.14
N SER A 212 -8.51 11.95 18.23
CA SER A 212 -9.97 12.02 18.28
C SER A 212 -10.58 11.38 17.03
N ARG A 213 -11.84 10.92 17.14
CA ARG A 213 -12.54 10.30 16.00
C ARG A 213 -12.65 11.25 14.82
N ASP A 214 -12.93 12.53 15.08
CA ASP A 214 -13.00 13.57 14.05
C ASP A 214 -11.66 13.74 13.34
N ALA A 215 -10.59 14.02 14.08
CA ALA A 215 -9.29 14.30 13.48
C ALA A 215 -8.74 13.10 12.69
N ILE A 216 -9.01 11.87 13.15
CA ILE A 216 -8.65 10.63 12.43
C ILE A 216 -9.51 10.47 11.17
N PHE A 217 -10.82 10.67 11.26
CA PHE A 217 -11.70 10.54 10.09
C PHE A 217 -11.39 11.59 9.03
N ASP A 218 -11.19 12.85 9.43
CA ASP A 218 -10.82 13.93 8.51
C ASP A 218 -9.46 13.65 7.85
N ALA A 219 -8.55 12.96 8.54
CA ALA A 219 -7.25 12.56 7.99
C ALA A 219 -7.38 11.43 6.96
N LEU A 220 -8.26 10.46 7.23
CA LEU A 220 -8.62 9.42 6.27
C LEU A 220 -9.26 10.02 5.01
N GLU A 221 -10.22 10.94 5.17
CA GLU A 221 -10.93 11.62 4.08
C GLU A 221 -9.97 12.44 3.19
N ARG A 222 -9.08 13.24 3.80
CA ARG A 222 -8.07 14.01 3.05
C ARG A 222 -6.87 13.19 2.60
N ARG A 223 -6.83 11.88 2.90
CA ARG A 223 -5.79 10.92 2.50
C ARG A 223 -4.40 11.20 3.08
N GLU A 224 -4.34 11.84 4.24
CA GLU A 224 -3.07 12.08 4.96
C GLU A 224 -2.66 10.83 5.77
N VAL A 225 -2.42 9.76 5.02
CA VAL A 225 -2.29 8.39 5.54
C VAL A 225 -1.17 7.69 4.79
N TYR A 226 -0.52 6.73 5.43
CA TYR A 226 0.41 5.82 4.76
C TYR A 226 0.21 4.38 5.24
N ALA A 227 0.56 3.45 4.37
CA ALA A 227 0.50 2.01 4.62
C ALA A 227 1.87 1.48 5.02
N THR A 228 1.94 0.48 5.88
CA THR A 228 3.14 -0.34 6.10
C THR A 228 2.85 -1.81 5.77
N SER A 229 3.88 -2.61 5.49
CA SER A 229 3.75 -4.05 5.28
C SER A 229 3.75 -4.90 6.55
N GLY A 230 3.79 -4.25 7.72
CA GLY A 230 3.61 -4.91 9.02
C GLY A 230 4.48 -4.31 10.12
N THR A 231 5.63 -3.75 9.76
CA THR A 231 6.49 -2.95 10.65
C THR A 231 5.90 -1.55 10.89
N ARG A 232 6.50 -0.79 11.82
CA ARG A 232 6.05 0.55 12.24
C ARG A 232 7.07 1.67 11.93
N PRO A 233 7.68 1.74 10.74
CA PRO A 233 8.52 2.88 10.38
C PRO A 233 7.66 4.14 10.30
N THR A 234 8.26 5.29 10.61
CA THR A 234 7.57 6.58 10.48
C THR A 234 7.90 7.23 9.15
N LEU A 235 6.88 7.64 8.38
CA LEU A 235 7.05 8.29 7.08
C LEU A 235 6.31 9.63 6.99
N ARG A 236 7.01 10.66 6.51
CA ARG A 236 6.47 11.97 6.12
C ARG A 236 6.84 12.27 4.68
N LEU A 237 5.88 12.73 3.89
CA LEU A 237 6.07 13.22 2.52
C LEU A 237 5.32 14.54 2.38
N PHE A 238 6.03 15.56 1.88
CA PHE A 238 5.45 16.84 1.49
C PHE A 238 5.92 17.20 0.09
N GLY A 239 5.06 17.78 -0.73
CA GLY A 239 5.35 18.20 -2.11
C GLY A 239 5.07 19.68 -2.31
N GLY A 240 5.95 20.40 -3.00
CA GLY A 240 5.77 21.84 -3.22
C GLY A 240 6.78 22.41 -4.20
N TRP A 241 6.53 23.65 -4.65
CA TRP A 241 7.39 24.33 -5.61
C TRP A 241 8.65 24.93 -4.98
N ASP A 242 8.52 25.36 -3.73
CA ASP A 242 9.52 26.19 -3.03
C ASP A 242 10.05 25.54 -1.74
N ILE A 243 9.92 24.22 -1.59
CA ILE A 243 10.50 23.50 -0.46
C ILE A 243 12.03 23.75 -0.43
N PRO A 244 12.59 24.25 0.69
CA PRO A 244 14.03 24.51 0.81
C PRO A 244 14.85 23.23 0.61
N SER A 245 15.91 23.28 -0.19
CA SER A 245 16.76 22.09 -0.45
C SER A 245 17.52 21.62 0.78
N ASP A 246 17.69 22.49 1.76
CA ASP A 246 18.34 22.27 3.05
C ASP A 246 17.32 22.06 4.19
N ALA A 247 16.04 21.78 3.89
CA ALA A 247 15.02 21.59 4.92
C ALA A 247 15.37 20.48 5.93
N CYS A 248 16.11 19.45 5.49
CA CYS A 248 16.60 18.37 6.35
C CYS A 248 17.64 18.80 7.40
N ASP A 249 18.31 19.94 7.21
CA ASP A 249 19.28 20.48 8.17
C ASP A 249 18.60 21.25 9.31
N SER A 250 17.30 21.53 9.19
CA SER A 250 16.49 22.22 10.21
C SER A 250 16.12 21.29 11.36
N GLN A 251 16.14 21.81 12.58
CA GLN A 251 15.60 21.10 13.76
C GLN A 251 14.09 20.88 13.68
N ASN A 252 13.38 21.74 12.93
CA ASN A 252 11.94 21.65 12.69
C ASN A 252 11.65 21.28 11.23
N ALA A 253 12.42 20.34 10.66
CA ALA A 253 12.37 20.00 9.23
C ALA A 253 10.94 19.73 8.71
N VAL A 254 10.13 18.99 9.48
CA VAL A 254 8.73 18.69 9.13
C VAL A 254 7.86 19.95 9.07
N GLU A 255 7.98 20.85 10.05
CA GLU A 255 7.23 22.11 10.08
C GLU A 255 7.61 23.01 8.90
N VAL A 256 8.90 23.07 8.56
CA VAL A 256 9.39 23.81 7.39
C VAL A 256 8.79 23.24 6.10
N ALA A 257 8.77 21.92 5.95
CA ALA A 257 8.20 21.25 4.78
C ALA A 257 6.68 21.46 4.67
N ASP A 258 5.96 21.37 5.79
CA ASP A 258 4.52 21.60 5.88
C ASP A 258 4.13 23.04 5.49
N GLN A 259 4.89 24.04 5.95
CA GLN A 259 4.65 25.45 5.59
C GLN A 259 4.99 25.80 4.13
N SER A 260 5.77 24.95 3.44
CA SER A 260 6.27 25.22 2.09
C SER A 260 5.75 24.25 1.02
N GLY A 261 4.85 23.34 1.39
CA GLY A 261 4.28 22.32 0.52
C GLY A 261 2.91 21.86 0.96
N VAL A 262 2.46 20.76 0.38
CA VAL A 262 1.24 20.03 0.77
C VAL A 262 1.62 18.62 1.22
N PRO A 263 0.92 18.03 2.21
CA PRO A 263 1.24 16.69 2.69
C PRO A 263 0.83 15.60 1.68
N MET A 264 1.27 14.36 1.93
CA MET A 264 0.78 13.16 1.25
C MET A 264 -0.76 13.13 1.18
N GLY A 265 -1.31 12.65 0.07
CA GLY A 265 -2.76 12.62 -0.18
C GLY A 265 -3.33 13.88 -0.84
N ALA A 266 -2.57 14.98 -0.87
CA ALA A 266 -3.01 16.24 -1.45
C ALA A 266 -2.63 16.39 -2.94
N THR A 267 -3.23 17.41 -3.58
CA THR A 267 -2.85 17.86 -4.92
C THR A 267 -1.95 19.08 -4.80
N LEU A 268 -0.86 19.10 -5.57
CA LEU A 268 0.04 20.24 -5.64
C LEU A 268 -0.73 21.51 -6.04
N PRO A 269 -0.42 22.66 -5.42
CA PRO A 269 -1.01 23.93 -5.83
C PRO A 269 -0.58 24.28 -7.26
N ALA A 270 -1.33 25.20 -7.87
CA ALA A 270 -0.98 25.80 -9.15
C ALA A 270 0.51 26.17 -9.25
N ARG A 271 1.13 25.81 -10.36
CA ARG A 271 2.55 26.09 -10.59
C ARG A 271 2.78 27.60 -10.69
N PRO A 272 3.67 28.20 -9.88
CA PRO A 272 3.98 29.61 -10.00
C PRO A 272 4.60 29.93 -11.36
N ASN A 273 4.16 31.02 -12.00
CA ASN A 273 4.71 31.49 -13.29
C ASN A 273 6.23 31.69 -13.30
N ALA A 274 6.83 31.96 -12.14
CA ALA A 274 8.27 32.17 -11.97
C ALA A 274 9.06 30.87 -11.73
N ALA A 275 8.40 29.73 -11.55
CA ALA A 275 9.05 28.46 -11.26
C ALA A 275 9.73 27.90 -12.52
N SER A 276 11.06 27.77 -12.49
CA SER A 276 11.85 27.26 -13.62
C SER A 276 12.18 25.76 -13.53
N GLY A 277 11.69 25.06 -12.51
CA GLY A 277 11.95 23.63 -12.26
C GLY A 277 10.68 22.82 -12.00
N GLY A 278 10.87 21.53 -11.74
CA GLY A 278 9.83 20.62 -11.26
C GLY A 278 9.54 20.77 -9.76
N PRO A 279 8.47 20.11 -9.28
CA PRO A 279 8.15 20.09 -7.86
C PRO A 279 9.25 19.42 -7.05
N ARG A 280 9.38 19.86 -5.80
CA ARG A 280 10.26 19.28 -4.79
C ARG A 280 9.44 18.49 -3.80
N PHE A 281 10.04 17.41 -3.31
CA PHE A 281 9.46 16.52 -2.34
C PHE A 281 10.39 16.40 -1.16
N PHE A 282 9.92 16.81 0.02
CA PHE A 282 10.58 16.51 1.29
C PHE A 282 10.11 15.14 1.76
N ILE A 283 11.07 14.28 2.10
CA ILE A 283 10.79 12.95 2.65
C ILE A 283 11.59 12.79 3.93
N SER A 284 10.91 12.38 5.00
CA SER A 284 11.53 11.98 6.26
C SER A 284 11.03 10.59 6.65
N ALA A 285 11.98 9.67 6.84
CA ALA A 285 11.72 8.29 7.22
C ALA A 285 12.52 7.94 8.47
N GLN A 286 11.89 7.23 9.41
CA GLN A 286 12.54 6.65 10.58
C GLN A 286 12.24 5.15 10.62
N GLN A 287 13.23 4.36 10.99
CA GLN A 287 13.06 2.91 11.16
C GLN A 287 11.98 2.58 12.20
N ASP A 288 11.45 1.36 12.14
CA ASP A 288 10.60 0.84 13.20
C ASP A 288 11.35 0.89 14.55
N PRO A 289 10.77 1.49 15.61
CA PRO A 289 11.38 1.45 16.94
C PRO A 289 11.51 0.02 17.52
N GLY A 290 10.77 -0.94 16.98
CA GLY A 290 10.69 -2.31 17.48
C GLY A 290 9.86 -2.42 18.76
N SER A 291 9.90 -3.61 19.35
CA SER A 291 9.28 -3.93 20.64
C SER A 291 10.35 -4.38 21.65
N GLU A 292 9.94 -4.60 22.91
CA GLU A 292 10.88 -5.05 23.95
C GLU A 292 11.43 -6.44 23.60
N GLY A 293 12.73 -6.51 23.28
CA GLY A 293 13.42 -7.74 22.91
C GLY A 293 13.49 -8.03 21.41
N GLU A 294 12.75 -7.28 20.58
CA GLU A 294 12.73 -7.40 19.12
C GLU A 294 12.94 -6.00 18.50
N PRO A 295 14.20 -5.57 18.27
CA PRO A 295 14.47 -4.27 17.65
C PRO A 295 13.98 -4.27 16.20
N GLY A 296 13.43 -3.13 15.76
CA GLY A 296 13.06 -2.92 14.37
C GLY A 296 14.28 -2.89 13.45
N MET A 297 14.04 -3.11 12.17
CA MET A 297 15.11 -3.17 11.17
C MET A 297 15.47 -1.79 10.65
N ALA A 298 16.76 -1.59 10.41
CA ALA A 298 17.23 -0.35 9.83
C ALA A 298 16.72 -0.16 8.40
N LEU A 299 16.49 1.09 8.00
CA LEU A 299 16.09 1.44 6.65
C LEU A 299 17.23 1.13 5.66
N GLU A 300 16.88 0.65 4.48
CA GLU A 300 17.80 0.51 3.36
C GLU A 300 17.80 1.77 2.50
N ARG A 301 16.63 2.15 1.97
CA ARG A 301 16.48 3.25 1.02
C ARG A 301 15.09 3.88 1.04
N VAL A 302 15.02 5.09 0.50
CA VAL A 302 13.78 5.78 0.15
C VAL A 302 13.71 5.89 -1.36
N GLN A 303 12.55 5.59 -1.90
CA GLN A 303 12.20 5.72 -3.31
C GLN A 303 11.04 6.70 -3.48
N ILE A 304 11.01 7.38 -4.63
CA ILE A 304 9.80 8.02 -5.16
C ILE A 304 9.36 7.27 -6.40
N ILE A 305 8.10 6.87 -6.43
CA ILE A 305 7.45 6.30 -7.59
C ILE A 305 6.65 7.43 -8.24
N LYS A 306 7.03 7.76 -9.47
CA LYS A 306 6.32 8.71 -10.33
C LYS A 306 5.49 7.93 -11.33
N GLY A 307 4.22 8.24 -11.44
CA GLY A 307 3.37 7.84 -12.56
C GLY A 307 2.86 9.06 -13.29
N TRP A 308 2.77 9.01 -14.61
CA TRP A 308 2.26 10.10 -15.43
C TRP A 308 1.61 9.59 -16.72
N VAL A 309 0.89 10.47 -17.41
CA VAL A 309 0.38 10.23 -18.76
C VAL A 309 1.19 11.10 -19.72
N ASP A 310 1.84 10.46 -20.70
CA ASP A 310 2.64 11.16 -21.70
C ASP A 310 1.78 11.94 -22.71
N ALA A 311 2.43 12.72 -23.57
CA ALA A 311 1.75 13.53 -24.59
C ALA A 311 0.93 12.70 -25.61
N GLU A 312 1.20 11.40 -25.72
CA GLU A 312 0.46 10.47 -26.55
C GLU A 312 -0.73 9.81 -25.82
N GLY A 313 -0.94 10.13 -24.54
CA GLY A 313 -1.99 9.57 -23.71
C GLY A 313 -1.65 8.19 -23.12
N ASN A 314 -0.39 7.76 -23.17
CA ASN A 314 0.01 6.47 -22.60
C ASN A 314 0.46 6.64 -21.14
N PRO A 315 0.05 5.71 -20.26
CA PRO A 315 0.52 5.69 -18.89
C PRO A 315 1.99 5.27 -18.83
N GLN A 316 2.77 5.97 -18.04
CA GLN A 316 4.20 5.75 -17.81
C GLN A 316 4.50 5.74 -16.32
N GLU A 317 5.51 4.97 -15.92
CA GLU A 317 5.99 4.94 -14.54
C GLU A 317 7.51 4.97 -14.45
N LYS A 318 8.02 5.47 -13.32
CA LYS A 318 9.44 5.44 -13.00
C LYS A 318 9.68 5.47 -11.50
N VAL A 319 10.64 4.64 -11.06
CA VAL A 319 11.11 4.58 -9.68
C VAL A 319 12.45 5.33 -9.57
N PHE A 320 12.53 6.27 -8.64
CA PHE A 320 13.74 7.02 -8.31
C PHE A 320 14.20 6.61 -6.92
N ASN A 321 15.45 6.16 -6.77
CA ASN A 321 16.08 6.04 -5.45
C ASN A 321 16.55 7.43 -5.02
N VAL A 322 16.01 7.98 -3.92
CA VAL A 322 16.20 9.39 -3.53
C VAL A 322 16.97 9.58 -2.24
N ALA A 323 17.07 8.56 -1.40
CA ALA A 323 17.93 8.54 -0.21
C ALA A 323 18.30 7.11 0.19
N GLY A 324 19.37 6.97 0.98
CA GLY A 324 19.89 5.67 1.40
C GLY A 324 20.58 4.94 0.26
N GLY A 325 20.42 3.63 0.19
CA GLY A 325 20.98 2.78 -0.86
C GLY A 325 21.86 1.66 -0.32
N ASP A 326 22.48 0.94 -1.25
CA ASP A 326 23.07 -0.38 -1.06
C ASP A 326 24.14 -0.39 0.05
N ARG A 327 23.71 -0.82 1.24
CA ARG A 327 24.57 -1.27 2.33
C ARG A 327 24.45 -2.78 2.30
N ALA A 328 25.57 -3.49 2.42
CA ALA A 328 25.61 -4.96 2.42
C ALA A 328 24.91 -5.55 3.66
N ALA A 329 23.60 -5.37 3.74
CA ALA A 329 22.69 -5.93 4.72
C ALA A 329 22.10 -7.21 4.16
N ASP A 330 22.07 -8.23 5.00
CA ASP A 330 21.66 -9.58 4.61
C ASP A 330 21.12 -10.31 5.83
N VAL A 331 20.48 -11.45 5.63
CA VAL A 331 19.97 -12.32 6.68
C VAL A 331 20.40 -13.76 6.40
N ASP A 332 20.95 -14.44 7.40
CA ASP A 332 21.22 -15.87 7.27
C ASP A 332 19.88 -16.63 7.27
N ILE A 333 19.51 -17.22 6.15
CA ILE A 333 18.22 -17.91 5.97
C ILE A 333 18.00 -19.09 6.92
N ARG A 334 19.06 -19.65 7.53
CA ARG A 334 19.00 -20.81 8.43
C ARG A 334 18.87 -20.42 9.89
N THR A 335 19.44 -19.28 10.28
CA THR A 335 19.37 -18.78 11.67
C THR A 335 18.43 -17.59 11.82
N CYS A 336 18.07 -16.95 10.70
CA CYS A 336 17.37 -15.68 10.62
C CYS A 336 18.05 -14.53 11.35
N GLU A 337 19.37 -14.62 11.54
CA GLU A 337 20.18 -13.56 12.12
C GLU A 337 20.49 -12.50 11.04
N PRO A 338 20.06 -11.23 11.24
CA PRO A 338 20.41 -10.16 10.33
C PRO A 338 21.88 -9.75 10.49
N SER A 339 22.45 -9.24 9.41
CA SER A 339 23.82 -8.74 9.34
C SER A 339 23.90 -7.47 8.49
N GLY A 340 25.02 -6.76 8.61
CA GLY A 340 25.27 -5.52 7.86
C GLY A 340 24.79 -4.26 8.56
N GLN A 341 24.71 -3.17 7.80
CA GLN A 341 24.32 -1.84 8.29
C GLN A 341 23.10 -1.33 7.54
N GLY A 342 22.31 -0.47 8.17
CA GLY A 342 21.26 0.31 7.52
C GLY A 342 21.25 1.73 8.05
N TYR A 343 20.16 2.45 7.83
CA TYR A 343 19.94 3.81 8.30
C TYR A 343 18.84 3.82 9.35
N ALA A 344 19.10 4.39 10.53
CA ALA A 344 18.05 4.59 11.52
C ALA A 344 17.03 5.66 11.09
N SER A 345 17.48 6.61 10.28
CA SER A 345 16.65 7.66 9.70
C SER A 345 17.22 8.11 8.35
N LEU A 346 16.34 8.48 7.42
CA LEU A 346 16.68 9.08 6.14
C LEU A 346 15.86 10.37 5.97
N CYS A 347 16.51 11.44 5.52
CA CYS A 347 15.85 12.69 5.14
C CYS A 347 16.43 13.16 3.82
N THR A 348 15.56 13.59 2.90
CA THR A 348 15.97 14.18 1.63
C THR A 348 14.95 15.19 1.13
N VAL A 349 15.43 16.15 0.34
CA VAL A 349 14.58 17.00 -0.50
C VAL A 349 14.94 16.72 -1.94
N TRP A 350 14.07 16.01 -2.64
CA TRP A 350 14.28 15.57 -4.01
C TRP A 350 13.44 16.41 -4.97
N ALA A 351 14.04 16.92 -6.04
CA ALA A 351 13.33 17.60 -7.11
C ALA A 351 13.18 16.66 -8.30
N ASP A 352 12.00 16.61 -8.93
CA ASP A 352 11.79 15.79 -10.12
C ASP A 352 12.64 16.30 -11.29
N PRO A 353 13.67 15.55 -11.74
CA PRO A 353 14.56 15.97 -12.83
C PRO A 353 13.91 15.80 -14.21
N GLU A 354 12.83 15.04 -14.31
CA GLU A 354 12.14 14.66 -15.54
C GLU A 354 10.71 15.21 -15.56
N PHE A 355 10.48 16.32 -14.86
CA PHE A 355 9.18 16.97 -14.77
C PHE A 355 8.79 17.63 -16.10
N VAL A 356 7.61 17.29 -16.61
CA VAL A 356 6.98 17.93 -17.76
C VAL A 356 5.71 18.64 -17.26
N PRO A 357 5.62 19.98 -17.35
CA PRO A 357 4.50 20.74 -16.79
C PRO A 357 3.12 20.38 -17.38
N GLU A 358 3.09 19.88 -18.60
CA GLU A 358 1.86 19.55 -19.33
C GLU A 358 1.33 18.15 -18.99
N GLU A 359 2.13 17.30 -18.34
CA GLU A 359 1.76 15.91 -18.03
C GLU A 359 1.11 15.84 -16.64
N ARG A 360 -0.08 15.23 -16.55
CA ARG A 360 -0.68 14.85 -15.26
C ARG A 360 0.20 13.78 -14.61
N ALA A 361 0.43 13.89 -13.31
CA ALA A 361 1.30 12.97 -12.61
C ALA A 361 0.86 12.73 -11.17
N PHE A 362 1.32 11.62 -10.59
CA PHE A 362 1.30 11.38 -9.15
C PHE A 362 2.69 10.96 -8.67
N TYR A 363 2.94 11.19 -7.38
CA TYR A 363 4.20 10.85 -6.72
C TYR A 363 3.89 10.24 -5.36
N TYR A 364 4.37 9.03 -5.07
CA TYR A 364 4.36 8.51 -3.71
C TYR A 364 5.75 8.03 -3.30
N ALA A 365 6.03 8.10 -2.00
CA ALA A 365 7.25 7.57 -1.43
C ALA A 365 7.06 6.11 -1.05
N ARG A 366 8.05 5.28 -1.37
CA ARG A 366 8.20 3.91 -0.85
C ARG A 366 9.50 3.84 -0.06
N ILE A 367 9.45 3.38 1.17
CA ILE A 367 10.66 3.07 1.95
C ILE A 367 10.86 1.57 1.99
N LEU A 368 12.11 1.13 1.97
CA LEU A 368 12.48 -0.28 2.13
C LEU A 368 13.36 -0.40 3.37
N GLU A 369 13.06 -1.38 4.20
CA GLU A 369 13.89 -1.82 5.31
C GLU A 369 14.90 -2.87 4.85
N ASN A 370 15.93 -3.06 5.66
CA ASN A 370 16.89 -4.14 5.48
C ASN A 370 16.18 -5.52 5.49
N PRO A 371 16.74 -6.52 4.80
CA PRO A 371 16.09 -7.82 4.64
C PRO A 371 15.89 -8.55 5.97
N VAL A 372 14.76 -9.27 6.08
CA VAL A 372 14.41 -10.16 7.18
C VAL A 372 13.95 -11.51 6.67
N CYS A 373 14.08 -12.55 7.48
CA CYS A 373 13.36 -13.79 7.22
C CYS A 373 11.85 -13.55 7.30
N ARG A 374 11.13 -14.10 6.32
CA ARG A 374 9.68 -14.23 6.42
C ARG A 374 9.28 -15.16 7.57
N TRP A 375 8.09 -14.99 8.13
CA TRP A 375 7.50 -15.76 9.21
C TRP A 375 7.56 -17.26 8.94
N SER A 376 7.37 -17.66 7.68
CA SER A 376 7.40 -19.05 7.27
C SER A 376 8.82 -19.61 7.38
N THR A 377 9.84 -18.84 7.02
CA THR A 377 11.25 -19.22 7.19
C THR A 377 11.60 -19.32 8.68
N LEU A 378 11.17 -18.36 9.50
CA LEU A 378 11.34 -18.39 10.95
C LEU A 378 10.76 -19.68 11.55
N LEU A 379 9.50 -20.00 11.22
CA LEU A 379 8.81 -21.17 11.75
C LEU A 379 9.41 -22.49 11.24
N CYS A 380 9.78 -22.59 9.98
CA CYS A 380 10.43 -23.78 9.43
C CYS A 380 11.79 -24.05 10.13
N ASN A 381 12.56 -23.00 10.41
CA ASN A 381 13.84 -23.11 11.13
C ASN A 381 13.62 -23.56 12.59
N GLU A 382 12.64 -22.99 13.29
CA GLU A 382 12.28 -23.38 14.65
C GLU A 382 11.87 -24.86 14.76
N LEU A 383 11.14 -25.35 13.76
CA LEU A 383 10.73 -26.75 13.67
C LEU A 383 11.88 -27.70 13.25
N GLY A 384 13.07 -27.16 12.94
CA GLY A 384 14.22 -27.93 12.51
C GLY A 384 14.05 -28.59 11.14
N VAL A 385 13.28 -27.98 10.24
CA VAL A 385 13.08 -28.49 8.88
C VAL A 385 14.35 -28.29 8.06
N ASP A 386 14.98 -29.38 7.63
CA ASP A 386 16.14 -29.35 6.74
C ASP A 386 15.75 -29.69 5.30
N CYS A 387 15.62 -28.68 4.46
CA CYS A 387 15.31 -28.86 3.05
C CYS A 387 16.45 -29.47 2.22
N ALA A 388 17.67 -29.60 2.77
CA ALA A 388 18.73 -30.39 2.15
C ALA A 388 18.49 -31.91 2.27
N ASP A 389 17.66 -32.33 3.24
CA ASP A 389 17.28 -33.72 3.48
C ASP A 389 15.75 -33.91 3.41
N ILE A 390 15.18 -33.54 2.25
CA ILE A 390 13.73 -33.57 2.01
C ILE A 390 13.07 -34.94 2.29
N ALA A 391 13.85 -36.04 2.25
CA ALA A 391 13.36 -37.38 2.54
C ALA A 391 12.98 -37.58 4.02
N ASN A 392 13.58 -36.80 4.93
CA ASN A 392 13.32 -36.84 6.36
C ASN A 392 12.40 -35.71 6.84
N VAL A 393 11.98 -34.80 5.96
CA VAL A 393 11.00 -33.75 6.29
C VAL A 393 9.61 -34.38 6.50
N PRO A 394 8.96 -34.16 7.65
CA PRO A 394 7.60 -34.64 7.88
C PRO A 394 6.63 -34.11 6.82
N ALA A 395 5.67 -34.94 6.39
CA ALA A 395 4.68 -34.57 5.38
C ALA A 395 3.80 -33.35 5.75
N ASP A 396 3.73 -33.02 7.05
CA ASP A 396 3.06 -31.83 7.57
C ASP A 396 3.83 -30.53 7.31
N PHE A 397 5.13 -30.60 7.01
CA PHE A 397 6.01 -29.45 6.81
C PHE A 397 6.67 -29.44 5.42
N ALA A 398 6.21 -30.28 4.49
CA ALA A 398 6.77 -30.39 3.15
C ALA A 398 6.80 -29.04 2.38
N GLU A 399 5.82 -28.16 2.64
CA GLU A 399 5.71 -26.85 2.00
C GLU A 399 6.85 -25.89 2.38
N CYS A 400 7.52 -26.07 3.53
CA CYS A 400 8.75 -25.33 3.87
C CYS A 400 9.84 -25.46 2.79
N CYS A 401 9.84 -26.59 2.08
CA CYS A 401 10.79 -26.91 1.04
C CYS A 401 10.21 -26.76 -0.38
N SER A 402 9.04 -26.14 -0.50
CA SER A 402 8.45 -25.87 -1.81
C SER A 402 9.25 -24.80 -2.56
N PRO A 403 9.58 -25.04 -3.85
CA PRO A 403 10.17 -24.01 -4.70
C PRO A 403 9.28 -22.78 -4.88
N SER A 404 7.97 -22.89 -4.65
CA SER A 404 7.02 -21.78 -4.85
C SER A 404 7.19 -20.64 -3.86
N ILE A 405 7.90 -20.85 -2.75
CA ILE A 405 8.16 -19.85 -1.71
C ILE A 405 9.64 -19.49 -1.60
N GLU A 406 10.49 -19.98 -2.51
CA GLU A 406 11.96 -19.78 -2.43
C GLU A 406 12.30 -18.28 -2.43
N ASP A 407 11.71 -17.53 -3.37
CA ASP A 407 11.89 -16.08 -3.51
C ASP A 407 11.19 -15.27 -2.40
N GLN A 408 10.41 -15.93 -1.53
CA GLN A 408 9.70 -15.32 -0.40
C GLN A 408 10.34 -15.67 0.94
N ARG A 409 11.42 -16.47 0.98
CA ARG A 409 12.04 -16.83 2.26
C ARG A 409 12.64 -15.63 3.00
N VAL A 410 13.05 -14.63 2.24
CA VAL A 410 13.59 -13.35 2.72
C VAL A 410 12.77 -12.25 2.07
N ILE A 411 12.35 -11.29 2.88
CA ILE A 411 11.56 -10.15 2.43
C ILE A 411 12.19 -8.84 2.88
N LYS A 412 11.78 -7.76 2.23
CA LYS A 412 12.09 -6.39 2.66
C LYS A 412 10.78 -5.70 3.01
N GLU A 413 10.60 -5.50 4.30
CA GLU A 413 9.50 -4.70 4.85
C GLU A 413 9.56 -3.27 4.32
N ARG A 414 8.40 -2.61 4.26
CA ARG A 414 8.23 -1.37 3.52
C ARG A 414 7.05 -0.55 4.01
N ALA A 415 7.05 0.71 3.63
CA ALA A 415 5.91 1.59 3.76
C ALA A 415 5.69 2.43 2.52
N TRP A 416 4.43 2.81 2.27
CA TRP A 416 3.99 3.60 1.12
C TRP A 416 3.21 4.82 1.59
N SER A 417 3.67 6.02 1.27
CA SER A 417 2.88 7.22 1.49
C SER A 417 1.68 7.25 0.55
N SER A 418 0.57 7.89 0.95
CA SER A 418 -0.42 8.30 -0.04
C SER A 418 0.22 9.17 -1.14
N PRO A 419 -0.27 9.11 -2.39
CA PRO A 419 0.27 9.92 -3.48
C PRO A 419 0.02 11.41 -3.27
N ILE A 420 0.94 12.22 -3.77
CA ILE A 420 0.74 13.63 -4.06
C ILE A 420 0.47 13.77 -5.55
N TRP A 421 -0.60 14.48 -5.91
CA TRP A 421 -1.08 14.61 -7.28
C TRP A 421 -0.60 15.91 -7.92
N TYR A 422 -0.36 15.89 -9.22
CA TYR A 422 -0.10 17.05 -10.04
C TYR A 422 -1.09 17.09 -11.20
N ARG A 423 -1.82 18.21 -11.28
CA ARG A 423 -2.74 18.51 -12.37
C ARG A 423 -2.28 19.80 -13.04
N PRO A 424 -1.92 19.78 -14.33
CA PRO A 424 -1.68 21.00 -15.09
C PRO A 424 -2.91 21.91 -15.07
N GLU A 425 -2.70 23.23 -14.98
CA GLU A 425 -3.79 24.16 -15.23
C GLU A 425 -4.27 23.96 -16.67
N THR A 426 -5.57 23.76 -16.85
CA THR A 426 -6.15 23.72 -18.20
C THR A 426 -5.98 25.12 -18.81
N PRO A 427 -5.47 25.24 -20.05
CA PRO A 427 -5.37 26.53 -20.74
C PRO A 427 -6.70 27.29 -20.81
#